data_AF-A0A3D1RBG4-F1
#
_entry.id   AF-A0A3D1RBG4-F1
#
_cell.length_a   1.000
_cell.length_b   1.000
_cell.length_c   1.000
_cell.angle_alpha   90.00
_cell.angle_beta   90.00
_cell.angle_gamma   90.00
#
_symmetry.space_group_name_H-M   'P 1'
#
loop_
_entity.id
_entity.type
_entity.pdbx_description
1 polymer ?
#
loop_
_entity_poly.entity_id
_entity_poly.type
_entity_poly.pdbx_seq_one_letter_code
_entity_poly.pdbx_strand_id
1 'polypeptide(L)'
;LASAIAYGVALQALGVEHGLFAGGIVLGAISLGQLSPGLPIGMGMYYLTSSWAARALGAAPEQAASFAALTHLATFSTQLLVGLVSVLVYRIRLRQLLRAKAEMVAADAPTGPDPALEPTR
;
A
#
# COMPACT_ATOMS: atom_id res chain seq x y z
N LEU A 1 14.33 1.31 -1.11
CA LEU A 1 15.34 1.63 -0.08
C LEU A 1 14.84 2.67 0.92
N ALA A 2 14.44 3.87 0.49
CA ALA A 2 13.94 4.93 1.38
C ALA A 2 12.82 4.48 2.33
N SER A 3 11.81 3.75 1.83
CA SER A 3 10.71 3.23 2.66
C SER A 3 11.20 2.23 3.71
N ALA A 4 12.12 1.34 3.36
CA ALA A 4 12.70 0.37 4.29
C ALA A 4 13.46 1.10 5.42
N ILE A 5 14.21 2.15 5.09
CA ILE A 5 14.87 2.99 6.10
C ILE A 5 13.84 3.70 6.98
N ALA A 6 12.77 4.26 6.41
CA ALA A 6 11.73 4.94 7.17
C ALA A 6 11.04 4.00 8.19
N TYR A 7 10.68 2.78 7.76
CA TYR A 7 10.17 1.75 8.67
C TYR A 7 11.19 1.38 9.74
N GLY A 8 12.45 1.23 9.37
CA GLY A 8 13.51 0.87 10.31
C GLY A 8 13.78 1.95 11.36
N VAL A 9 13.76 3.23 10.97
CA VAL A 9 13.84 4.38 11.88
C VAL A 9 12.67 4.38 12.85
N ALA A 10 11.45 4.12 12.37
CA ALA A 10 10.27 4.05 13.22
C ALA A 10 10.35 2.88 14.24
N LEU A 11 10.86 1.71 13.84
CA LEU A 11 11.09 0.59 14.75
C LEU A 11 12.18 0.90 15.78
N GLN A 12 13.28 1.52 15.35
CA GLN A 12 14.37 1.92 16.23
C GLN A 12 13.90 2.93 17.29
N ALA A 13 13.04 3.86 16.91
CA ALA A 13 12.43 4.83 17.82
C ALA A 13 11.48 4.19 18.84
N LEU A 14 10.93 3.01 18.52
CA LEU A 14 10.10 2.21 19.44
C LEU A 14 10.93 1.29 20.36
N GLY A 15 12.26 1.31 20.25
CA GLY A 15 13.15 0.51 21.09
C GLY A 15 13.37 -0.92 20.59
N VAL A 16 13.00 -1.22 19.34
CA VAL A 16 13.29 -2.53 18.73
C VAL A 16 14.78 -2.65 18.46
N GLU A 17 15.41 -3.70 18.99
CA GLU A 17 16.83 -3.99 18.80
C GLU A 17 17.12 -4.22 17.30
N HIS A 18 18.15 -3.56 16.78
CA HIS A 18 18.47 -3.53 15.34
C HIS A 18 17.32 -3.06 14.42
N GLY A 19 16.41 -2.21 14.92
CA GLY A 19 15.23 -1.73 14.20
C GLY A 19 15.53 -1.14 12.82
N LEU A 20 16.66 -0.43 12.66
CA LEU A 20 17.11 0.12 11.37
C LEU A 20 17.23 -0.95 10.25
N PHE A 21 17.73 -2.13 10.57
CA PHE A 21 17.87 -3.24 9.61
C PHE A 21 16.56 -4.01 9.42
N ALA A 22 15.69 -3.99 10.42
CA ALA A 22 14.41 -4.69 10.40
C ALA A 22 13.35 -4.01 9.50
N GLY A 23 13.56 -2.76 9.10
CA GLY A 23 12.61 -2.04 8.23
C GLY A 23 12.40 -2.69 6.86
N GLY A 24 13.41 -3.38 6.31
CA GLY A 24 13.26 -4.18 5.09
C GLY A 24 12.34 -5.38 5.26
N ILE A 25 12.35 -6.01 6.44
CA ILE A 25 11.50 -7.15 6.80
C ILE A 25 10.03 -6.70 6.86
N VAL A 26 9.77 -5.58 7.52
CA VAL A 26 8.42 -4.99 7.59
C VAL A 26 7.91 -4.64 6.19
N LEU A 27 8.73 -3.99 5.38
CA LEU A 27 8.35 -3.64 4.00
C LEU A 27 7.99 -4.91 3.20
N GLY A 28 8.82 -5.96 3.31
CA GLY A 28 8.56 -7.24 2.67
C GLY A 28 7.25 -7.88 3.13
N ALA A 29 6.98 -7.89 4.44
CA ALA A 29 5.75 -8.43 5.01
C ALA A 29 4.51 -7.69 4.51
N ILE A 30 4.55 -6.35 4.47
CA ILE A 30 3.45 -5.53 3.94
C ILE A 30 3.24 -5.81 2.44
N SER A 31 4.32 -5.81 1.64
CA SER A 31 4.23 -6.10 0.21
C SER A 31 3.64 -7.48 -0.07
N LEU A 32 4.08 -8.51 0.64
CA LEU A 32 3.52 -9.87 0.51
C LEU A 32 2.06 -9.93 0.92
N GLY A 33 1.68 -9.27 2.03
CA GLY A 33 0.29 -9.20 2.47
C GLY A 33 -0.62 -8.54 1.43
N GLN A 34 -0.14 -7.48 0.78
CA GLN A 34 -0.89 -6.74 -0.23
C GLN A 34 -0.93 -7.41 -1.62
N LEU A 35 -0.05 -8.37 -1.90
CA LEU A 35 -0.06 -9.14 -3.15
C LEU A 35 -1.06 -10.30 -3.15
N SER A 36 -1.68 -10.60 -2.01
CA SER A 36 -2.57 -11.75 -1.86
C SER A 36 -3.82 -11.63 -2.76
N PRO A 37 -3.97 -12.48 -3.79
CA PRO A 37 -5.13 -12.44 -4.68
C PRO A 37 -6.42 -12.73 -3.91
N GLY A 38 -7.48 -11.96 -4.18
CA GLY A 38 -8.80 -12.17 -3.56
C GLY A 38 -8.94 -11.64 -2.13
N LEU A 39 -7.89 -11.06 -1.53
CA LEU A 39 -7.99 -10.29 -0.30
C LEU A 39 -8.22 -8.80 -0.62
N PRO A 40 -9.00 -8.08 0.19
CA PRO A 40 -9.13 -6.64 0.03
C PRO A 40 -7.76 -5.99 0.24
N ILE A 41 -7.11 -5.61 -0.88
CA ILE A 41 -5.91 -4.77 -0.87
C ILE A 41 -6.33 -3.45 -0.24
N GLY A 42 -6.02 -3.27 1.04
CA GLY A 42 -6.60 -2.18 1.81
C GLY A 42 -6.05 -2.08 3.22
N MET A 43 -6.64 -1.13 3.95
CA MET A 43 -6.20 -0.71 5.28
C MET A 43 -6.06 -1.89 6.26
N GLY A 44 -7.02 -2.81 6.28
CA GLY A 44 -6.99 -3.97 7.19
C GLY A 44 -5.74 -4.84 7.00
N MET A 45 -5.37 -5.12 5.75
CA MET A 45 -4.22 -5.97 5.45
C MET A 45 -2.88 -5.28 5.75
N TYR A 46 -2.82 -3.96 5.53
CA TYR A 46 -1.69 -3.14 5.97
C TYR A 46 -1.52 -3.22 7.49
N TYR A 47 -2.56 -2.92 8.26
CA TYR A 47 -2.48 -2.90 9.73
C TYR A 47 -2.16 -4.28 10.30
N LEU A 48 -2.73 -5.34 9.73
CA LEU A 48 -2.44 -6.71 10.14
C LEU A 48 -0.96 -7.05 9.92
N THR A 49 -0.46 -6.86 8.70
CA THR A 49 0.93 -7.21 8.36
C THR A 49 1.96 -6.33 9.05
N SER A 50 1.72 -5.02 9.16
CA SER A 50 2.64 -4.10 9.82
C SER A 50 2.71 -4.34 11.32
N SER A 51 1.56 -4.55 11.98
CA SER A 51 1.51 -4.83 13.43
C SER A 51 2.11 -6.21 13.74
N TRP A 52 1.78 -7.22 12.93
CA TRP A 52 2.36 -8.55 13.06
C TRP A 52 3.88 -8.52 12.90
N ALA A 53 4.39 -7.85 11.87
CA ALA A 53 5.83 -7.75 11.62
C ALA A 53 6.53 -7.00 12.76
N ALA A 54 5.98 -5.87 13.24
CA ALA A 54 6.54 -5.15 14.37
C ALA A 54 6.59 -6.00 15.65
N ARG A 55 5.54 -6.78 15.93
CA ARG A 55 5.52 -7.70 17.07
C ARG A 55 6.50 -8.86 16.92
N ALA A 56 6.61 -9.43 15.73
CA ALA A 56 7.58 -10.49 15.43
C ALA A 56 9.03 -10.04 15.64
N LEU A 57 9.26 -8.72 15.53
CA LEU A 57 10.55 -8.07 15.76
C LEU A 57 10.75 -7.62 17.22
N GLY A 58 9.79 -7.89 18.12
CA GLY A 58 9.91 -7.62 19.56
C GLY A 58 9.21 -6.35 20.06
N ALA A 59 8.45 -5.65 19.22
CA ALA A 59 7.65 -4.51 19.68
C ALA A 59 6.50 -4.98 20.61
N ALA A 60 6.23 -4.21 21.66
CA ALA A 60 5.05 -4.41 22.49
C ALA A 60 3.75 -4.23 21.69
N PRO A 61 2.62 -4.84 22.10
CA PRO A 61 1.35 -4.75 21.36
C PRO A 61 0.91 -3.31 21.07
N GLU A 62 1.03 -2.42 22.06
CA GLU A 62 0.66 -1.01 21.96
C GLU A 62 1.57 -0.28 20.98
N GLN A 63 2.88 -0.56 21.04
CA GLN A 63 3.88 0.00 20.13
C GLN A 63 3.64 -0.44 18.68
N ALA A 64 3.31 -1.72 18.46
CA ALA A 64 3.00 -2.25 17.14
C ALA A 64 1.74 -1.62 16.54
N ALA A 65 0.72 -1.36 17.36
CA ALA A 65 -0.48 -0.65 16.92
C ALA A 65 -0.18 0.81 16.56
N SER A 66 0.60 1.52 17.39
CA SER A 66 1.06 2.88 17.10
C SER A 66 1.92 2.93 15.83
N PHE A 67 2.83 1.97 15.67
CA PHE A 67 3.67 1.81 14.47
C PHE A 67 2.81 1.66 13.21
N ALA A 68 1.84 0.76 13.22
CA ALA A 68 0.94 0.55 12.10
C ALA A 68 0.17 1.82 11.74
N ALA A 69 -0.42 2.49 12.74
CA ALA A 69 -1.19 3.72 12.53
C ALA A 69 -0.34 4.87 11.98
N LEU A 70 0.83 5.12 12.59
CA LEU A 70 1.72 6.23 12.19
C LEU A 70 2.31 6.00 10.80
N THR A 71 2.76 4.79 10.50
CA THR A 71 3.33 4.49 9.18
C THR A 71 2.28 4.49 8.08
N HIS A 72 1.05 4.04 8.38
CA HIS A 72 -0.07 4.14 7.46
C HIS A 72 -0.41 5.61 7.17
N LEU A 73 -0.52 6.43 8.22
CA LEU A 73 -0.78 7.85 8.08
C LEU A 73 0.32 8.55 7.28
N ALA A 74 1.59 8.29 7.59
CA ALA A 74 2.72 8.87 6.86
C ALA A 74 2.70 8.48 5.38
N THR A 75 2.38 7.21 5.08
CA THR A 75 2.25 6.71 3.70
C THR A 75 1.12 7.41 2.97
N PHE A 76 -0.06 7.47 3.59
CA PHE A 76 -1.24 8.12 3.03
C PHE A 76 -1.01 9.61 2.79
N SER A 77 -0.46 10.33 3.77
CA SER A 77 -0.13 11.74 3.66
C SER A 77 0.90 12.00 2.56
N THR A 78 1.93 11.17 2.44
CA THR A 78 2.94 11.31 1.38
C THR A 78 2.33 11.14 -0.01
N GLN A 79 1.51 10.10 -0.20
CA GLN A 79 0.84 9.87 -1.48
C GLN A 79 -0.12 11.00 -1.82
N LEU A 80 -0.89 11.47 -0.83
CA LEU A 80 -1.83 12.57 -1.00
C LEU A 80 -1.11 13.88 -1.36
N LEU A 81 -0.01 14.20 -0.66
CA LEU A 81 0.77 15.41 -0.91
C LEU A 81 1.43 15.36 -2.29
N VAL A 82 2.07 14.25 -2.66
CA VAL A 82 2.68 14.13 -3.99
C VAL A 82 1.63 14.22 -5.10
N GLY A 83 0.48 13.56 -4.91
CA GLY A 83 -0.65 13.65 -5.85
C GLY A 83 -1.19 15.07 -5.98
N LEU A 84 -1.38 15.76 -4.85
CA LEU A 84 -1.85 17.14 -4.81
C LEU A 84 -0.85 18.09 -5.49
N VAL A 85 0.43 17.99 -5.15
CA VAL A 85 1.51 18.78 -5.77
C VAL A 85 1.53 18.54 -7.27
N SER A 86 1.39 17.29 -7.72
CA SER A 86 1.33 16.96 -9.15
C SER A 86 0.16 17.66 -9.84
N VAL A 87 -1.05 17.60 -9.26
CA VAL A 87 -2.23 18.30 -9.81
C VAL A 87 -2.01 19.81 -9.88
N LEU A 88 -1.39 20.41 -8.86
CA LEU A 88 -1.12 21.85 -8.80
C LEU A 88 -0.07 22.29 -9.81
N VAL A 89 1.06 21.57 -9.91
CA VAL A 89 2.18 21.89 -10.80
C VAL A 89 1.78 21.71 -12.27
N TYR A 90 1.12 20.60 -12.60
CA TYR A 90 0.70 20.32 -13.97
C TYR A 90 -0.67 20.90 -14.33
N ARG A 91 -1.31 21.63 -13.40
CA ARG A 91 -2.64 22.25 -13.56
C ARG A 91 -3.68 21.30 -14.13
N ILE A 92 -3.64 20.04 -13.69
CA ILE A 92 -4.52 18.99 -14.20
C ILE A 92 -5.96 19.34 -13.83
N ARG A 93 -6.82 19.47 -14.84
CA ARG A 93 -8.23 19.81 -14.59
C ARG A 93 -8.97 18.58 -14.08
N LEU A 94 -9.89 18.76 -13.13
CA LEU A 94 -10.75 17.69 -12.61
C LEU A 94 -11.44 16.89 -13.73
N ARG A 95 -11.83 17.54 -14.82
CA ARG A 95 -12.42 16.89 -16.00
C ARG A 95 -11.49 15.88 -16.67
N GLN A 96 -10.18 16.13 -16.68
CA GLN A 96 -9.19 15.20 -17.25
C GLN A 96 -9.01 13.98 -16.34
N LEU A 97 -9.02 14.17 -15.01
CA LEU A 97 -8.99 13.07 -14.04
C LEU A 97 -10.23 12.18 -14.14
N LEU A 98 -11.41 12.78 -14.25
CA LEU A 98 -12.67 12.05 -14.40
C LEU A 98 -12.71 11.25 -15.71
N ARG A 99 -12.18 11.83 -16.80
CA ARG A 99 -12.07 11.15 -18.09
C ARG A 99 -11.09 9.97 -18.03
N ALA A 100 -9.91 10.17 -17.46
CA ALA A 100 -8.93 9.10 -17.27
C ALA A 100 -9.46 7.96 -16.38
N LYS A 101 -10.20 8.28 -15.31
CA LYS A 101 -10.87 7.30 -14.48
C LYS A 101 -11.91 6.48 -15.28
N ALA A 102 -12.71 7.15 -16.10
CA ALA A 102 -13.71 6.47 -16.93
C ALA A 102 -13.06 5.55 -17.97
N GLU A 103 -11.96 5.97 -18.57
CA GLU A 103 -11.17 5.18 -19.52
C GLU A 103 -10.53 3.95 -18.84
N MET A 104 -10.00 4.08 -17.63
CA MET A 104 -9.48 2.94 -16.84
C MET A 104 -10.57 1.94 -16.47
N VAL A 105 -11.74 2.42 -16.02
CA VAL A 105 -12.88 1.55 -15.69
C VAL A 105 -13.42 0.83 -16.92
N ALA A 106 -13.43 1.48 -18.08
CA ALA A 106 -13.83 0.86 -19.34
C ALA A 106 -12.81 -0.20 -19.82
N ALA A 107 -11.52 0.01 -19.56
CA ALA A 107 -10.46 -0.94 -19.91
C ALA A 107 -10.43 -2.18 -18.99
N ASP A 108 -10.88 -2.04 -17.75
CA ASP A 108 -10.97 -3.12 -16.75
C ASP A 108 -12.32 -3.88 -16.82
N ALA A 109 -13.23 -3.44 -17.68
CA ALA A 109 -14.45 -4.17 -17.97
C ALA A 109 -14.07 -5.47 -18.70
N PRO A 110 -14.57 -6.65 -18.26
CA PRO A 110 -14.30 -7.90 -18.95
C PRO A 110 -14.79 -7.76 -20.39
N THR A 111 -13.86 -7.86 -21.35
CA THR A 111 -14.23 -8.07 -22.75
C THR A 111 -15.16 -9.28 -22.78
N GLY A 112 -16.35 -9.10 -23.35
CA GLY A 112 -17.42 -10.10 -23.38
C GLY A 112 -16.95 -11.47 -23.92
N PRO A 113 -17.83 -12.49 -23.85
CA PRO A 113 -17.47 -13.89 -23.98
C PRO A 113 -16.59 -14.17 -25.20
N ASP A 114 -15.53 -14.94 -24.97
CA ASP A 114 -14.57 -15.42 -25.96
C ASP A 114 -15.31 -16.01 -27.18
N PRO A 115 -15.15 -15.46 -28.39
CA PRO A 115 -15.77 -16.02 -29.60
C PRO A 115 -15.22 -17.40 -29.96
N ALA A 116 -14.23 -17.94 -29.25
CA ALA A 116 -13.66 -19.27 -29.48
C ALA A 116 -14.56 -20.45 -29.05
N LEU A 117 -15.76 -20.21 -28.52
CA LEU A 117 -16.75 -21.25 -28.20
C LEU A 117 -17.96 -21.21 -29.14
N GLU A 118 -17.75 -21.17 -30.46
CA GLU A 118 -18.75 -21.71 -31.37
C GLU A 118 -18.61 -23.25 -31.42
N PRO A 119 -19.59 -24.02 -30.91
CA PRO A 119 -19.62 -25.44 -31.18
C PRO A 119 -19.96 -25.64 -32.65
N THR A 120 -18.97 -26.02 -33.44
CA THR A 120 -19.16 -26.60 -34.77
C THR A 120 -20.18 -27.73 -34.66
N ARG A 121 -21.39 -27.50 -35.17
CA ARG A 121 -22.40 -28.54 -35.40
C ARG A 121 -22.17 -29.22 -36.73
#